data_AF-A0A923Q0H1-F1
#
_entry.id   AF-A0A923Q0H1-F1
#
_cell.length_a   1.000
_cell.length_b   1.000
_cell.length_c   1.000
_cell.angle_alpha   90.00
_cell.angle_beta   90.00
_cell.angle_gamma   90.00
#
_symmetry.space_group_name_H-M   'P 1'
#
loop_
_entity.id
_entity.type
_entity.pdbx_description
1 polymer ?
#
loop_
_entity_poly.entity_id
_entity_poly.type
_entity_poly.pdbx_seq_one_letter_code
_entity_poly.pdbx_strand_id
1 'polypeptide(L)' 'MTTPPDSSFWKKCSTCKKPIAWGKNYYVCSVSTCNGLRTGYVFCSVLCFESHVPGARHKNAGAIEKTAPKS' A
#
# COMPACT_ATOMS: atom_id res chain seq x y z
N MET A 1 7.93 -1.13 27.23
CA MET A 1 7.90 -1.54 25.81
C MET A 1 7.47 -0.32 25.00
N THR A 2 8.33 0.15 24.11
CA THR A 2 8.21 1.45 23.41
C THR A 2 7.12 1.42 22.33
N THR A 3 6.04 2.17 22.52
CA THR A 3 5.09 2.50 21.44
C THR A 3 4.68 3.97 21.59
N PRO A 4 5.29 4.88 20.81
CA PRO A 4 4.51 5.83 19.99
C PRO A 4 5.17 6.10 18.61
N PRO A 5 4.54 6.78 17.62
CA PRO A 5 3.47 7.76 17.76
C PRO A 5 2.22 7.60 16.86
N ASP A 6 1.10 7.88 17.51
CA ASP A 6 -0.01 8.74 17.11
C ASP A 6 -0.03 9.29 15.66
N SER A 7 -0.95 8.74 14.87
CA SER A 7 -1.98 9.47 14.12
C SER A 7 -1.61 10.55 13.10
N SER A 8 -0.42 10.55 12.48
CA SER A 8 -0.10 11.41 11.31
C SER A 8 0.27 10.63 10.04
N PHE A 9 -0.48 9.57 9.74
CA PHE A 9 -0.31 8.80 8.51
C PHE A 9 -1.63 8.68 7.76
N TRP A 10 -1.56 8.73 6.43
CA TRP A 10 -2.72 8.63 5.56
C TRP A 10 -3.31 7.22 5.59
N LYS A 11 -2.44 6.22 5.37
CA LYS A 11 -2.81 4.79 5.34
C LYS A 11 -1.66 3.94 5.88
N LYS A 12 -1.96 2.67 6.15
CA LYS A 12 -0.94 1.65 6.49
C LYS A 12 -0.73 0.70 5.32
N CYS A 13 0.50 0.27 5.11
CA CYS A 13 0.83 -0.75 4.12
C CYS A 13 0.11 -2.06 4.45
N SER A 14 -0.51 -2.70 3.47
CA SER A 14 -1.21 -3.98 3.69
C SER A 14 -0.26 -5.15 3.95
N THR A 15 0.98 -5.09 3.44
CA THR A 15 1.99 -6.17 3.60
C THR A 15 2.73 -6.04 4.93
N CYS A 16 3.38 -4.90 5.17
CA CYS A 16 4.26 -4.72 6.32
C CYS A 16 3.65 -3.90 7.47
N LYS A 17 2.41 -3.41 7.30
CA LYS A 17 1.69 -2.58 8.28
C LYS A 17 2.39 -1.26 8.65
N LYS A 18 3.43 -0.86 7.91
CA LYS A 18 4.10 0.42 8.09
C LYS A 18 3.16 1.59 7.80
N PRO A 19 3.18 2.65 8.61
CA PRO A 19 2.43 3.87 8.34
C PRO A 19 3.01 4.60 7.11
N ILE A 20 2.12 5.08 6.23
CA ILE A 20 2.43 5.88 5.05
C ILE A 20 2.02 7.31 5.37
N ALA A 21 3.00 8.21 5.51
CA ALA A 21 2.74 9.62 5.78
C ALA A 21 2.05 10.30 4.58
N TRP A 22 1.35 11.41 4.85
CA TRP A 22 0.75 12.25 3.83
C TRP A 22 1.82 12.82 2.89
N GLY A 23 1.49 12.97 1.61
CA GLY A 23 2.45 13.39 0.57
C GLY A 23 3.58 12.40 0.25
N LYS A 24 3.63 11.21 0.87
CA LYS A 24 4.58 10.16 0.48
C LYS A 24 4.10 9.39 -0.73
N ASN A 25 5.05 8.87 -1.50
CA ASN A 25 4.80 7.89 -2.55
C ASN A 25 4.41 6.54 -1.94
N TYR A 26 3.42 5.92 -2.56
CA TYR A 26 2.90 4.60 -2.25
C TYR A 26 2.63 3.87 -3.56
N TYR A 27 2.53 2.56 -3.51
CA TYR A 27 2.25 1.72 -4.67
C TYR A 27 0.89 1.08 -4.48
N VAL A 28 0.14 0.98 -5.58
CA VAL A 28 -1.10 0.20 -5.66
C VAL A 28 -0.99 -0.83 -6.75
N CYS A 29 -1.73 -1.92 -6.62
CA CYS A 29 -1.80 -2.90 -7.69
C CYS A 29 -2.57 -2.29 -8.88
N SER A 30 -2.24 -2.60 -10.13
CA SER A 30 -3.03 -2.14 -11.28
C SER A 30 -4.40 -2.85 -11.37
N VAL A 31 -4.52 -4.02 -10.73
CA VAL A 31 -5.70 -4.88 -10.81
C VAL A 31 -6.88 -4.27 -10.02
N SER A 32 -8.00 -4.05 -10.69
CA SER A 32 -9.22 -3.49 -10.09
C SER A 32 -9.75 -4.29 -8.89
N THR A 33 -9.58 -5.62 -8.89
CA THR A 33 -9.96 -6.49 -7.76
C THR A 33 -9.15 -6.20 -6.49
N CYS A 34 -7.87 -5.83 -6.65
CA CYS A 34 -6.99 -5.46 -5.54
C CYS A 34 -7.21 -4.00 -5.10
N ASN A 35 -7.56 -3.12 -6.05
CA ASN A 35 -7.97 -1.74 -5.77
C ASN A 35 -9.45 -1.59 -5.38
N GLY A 36 -10.19 -2.70 -5.27
CA GLY A 36 -11.61 -2.66 -5.01
C GLY A 36 -11.94 -1.96 -3.69
N LEU A 37 -13.16 -1.43 -3.59
CA LEU A 37 -13.64 -0.62 -2.46
C LEU A 37 -13.45 -1.30 -1.07
N ARG A 38 -13.50 -2.64 -1.04
CA ARG A 38 -13.33 -3.43 0.20
C ARG A 38 -11.88 -3.71 0.59
N THR A 39 -10.98 -3.82 -0.39
CA THR A 39 -9.60 -4.31 -0.17
C THR A 39 -8.59 -3.18 -0.25
N GLY A 40 -8.71 -2.28 -1.25
CA GLY A 40 -7.90 -1.06 -1.37
C GLY A 40 -6.44 -1.22 -0.99
N TYR A 41 -5.77 -2.23 -1.56
CA TYR A 41 -4.39 -2.58 -1.18
C TYR A 41 -3.44 -1.42 -1.49
N VAL A 42 -2.72 -0.98 -0.45
CA VAL A 42 -1.67 0.03 -0.58
C VAL A 42 -0.36 -0.53 -0.04
N PHE A 43 0.72 -0.23 -0.74
CA PHE A 43 2.04 -0.72 -0.42
C PHE A 43 2.98 0.47 -0.24
N CYS A 44 3.82 0.44 0.80
CA CYS A 44 4.79 1.51 1.01
C CYS A 44 6.00 1.41 0.05
N SER A 45 6.19 0.28 -0.63
CA SER A 45 7.36 0.02 -1.48
C SER A 45 7.06 -1.08 -2.50
N VAL A 46 7.83 -1.13 -3.60
CA VAL A 46 7.74 -2.18 -4.62
C VAL A 46 7.95 -3.57 -4.02
N LEU A 47 8.87 -3.74 -3.08
CA LEU A 47 9.08 -5.03 -2.38
C LEU A 47 7.82 -5.54 -1.66
N CYS A 48 7.06 -4.63 -1.05
CA CYS A 48 5.80 -4.98 -0.39
C CYS A 48 4.73 -5.39 -1.40
N PHE A 49 4.73 -4.76 -2.57
CA PHE A 49 3.92 -5.17 -3.70
C PHE A 49 4.37 -6.53 -4.23
N GLU A 50 5.65 -6.77 -4.47
CA GLU A 50 6.14 -8.06 -4.98
C GLU A 50 5.83 -9.21 -4.03
N SER A 51 5.89 -8.97 -2.72
CA SER A 51 5.44 -9.94 -1.70
C SER A 51 3.94 -10.28 -1.79
N HIS A 52 3.12 -9.40 -2.38
CA HIS A 52 1.69 -9.66 -2.63
C HIS A 52 1.47 -10.54 -3.87
N VAL A 53 2.32 -10.40 -4.90
CA VAL A 53 2.15 -11.05 -6.21
C VAL A 53 2.08 -12.58 -6.13
N PRO A 54 2.94 -13.32 -5.39
CA PRO A 54 2.90 -14.78 -5.39
C PRO A 54 1.63 -15.34 -4.76
N GLY A 55 0.99 -14.61 -3.84
CA GLY A 55 -0.28 -15.00 -3.23
C GLY A 55 -1.50 -14.69 -4.10
N ALA A 56 -1.35 -13.80 -5.07
CA ALA A 56 -2.45 -13.28 -5.85
C ALA A 56 -2.36 -13.81 -7.29
N ARG A 57 -3.30 -14.70 -7.64
CA ARG A 57 -3.37 -15.45 -8.92
C ARG A 57 -3.70 -14.57 -10.14
N HIS A 58 -3.19 -13.35 -10.19
CA HIS A 58 -3.35 -12.43 -11.32
C HIS A 58 -2.01 -12.27 -12.07
N LYS A 59 -2.02 -12.68 -13.36
CA LYS A 59 -0.85 -12.69 -14.27
C LYS A 59 -0.39 -11.30 -14.73
N ASN A 60 -1.13 -10.24 -14.46
CA ASN A 60 -0.87 -8.90 -14.99
C ASN A 60 -0.99 -7.81 -13.90
N ALA A 61 -0.40 -8.08 -12.74
CA ALA A 61 -0.30 -7.07 -11.69
C ALA A 61 0.89 -6.15 -11.94
N GLY A 62 0.61 -4.87 -12.20
CA GLY A 62 1.61 -3.80 -12.19
C GLY A 62 1.60 -3.03 -10.87
N ALA A 63 2.79 -2.62 -10.40
CA ALA A 63 2.91 -1.67 -9.30
C ALA A 63 2.73 -0.25 -9.85
N ILE A 64 1.59 0.39 -9.54
CA ILE A 64 1.32 1.77 -9.93
C ILE A 64 1.76 2.67 -8.77
N GLU A 65 2.80 3.47 -9.01
CA GLU A 65 3.22 4.51 -8.06
C GLU A 65 2.18 5.63 -8.04
N LYS A 66 1.77 6.00 -6.82
CA LYS A 66 0.85 7.10 -6.54
C LYS A 66 1.40 7.90 -5.37
N THR A 67 1.02 9.17 -5.30
CA THR A 67 1.41 10.04 -4.18
C THR A 67 0.21 10.26 -3.28
N ALA A 68 0.40 10.05 -1.98
CA ALA A 68 -0.64 10.29 -1.00
C ALA A 68 -1.06 11.75 -1.09
N PRO A 69 -2.37 12.06 -0.92
CA PRO A 69 -2.80 13.45 -0.84
C PRO A 69 -1.98 14.19 0.21
N LYS A 70 -1.77 15.47 -0.01
CA LYS A 70 -1.21 16.39 0.98
C LYS A 70 -2.42 16.96 1.72
N SER A 71 -2.54 16.67 3.02
CA SER A 71 -3.62 17.18 3.86
C SER A 71 -3.61 18.71 3.92
#